data_AF-A0AAU7Y188-F1
#
_entry.id   AF-A0AAU7Y188-F1
#
_cell.length_a   1.000
_cell.length_b   1.000
_cell.length_c   1.000
_cell.angle_alpha   90.00
_cell.angle_beta   90.00
_cell.angle_gamma   90.00
#
_symmetry.space_group_name_H-M   'P 1'
#
loop_
_entity.id
_entity.type
_entity.pdbx_description
1 polymer ?
#
loop_
_entity_poly.entity_id
_entity_poly.type
_entity_poly.pdbx_seq_one_letter_code
_entity_poly.pdbx_strand_id
1 'polypeptide(L)'
;MRVAWLLPFALLSGCSTGGQPAPELVEVKVPVLVACKAVAPAVPAFAVESLALDATIDQQMKALRAERLQRIGYERELLAAFQACR
;
A
#
# COMPACT_ATOMS: atom_id res chain seq x y z
N MET A 1 -36.42 42.03 -50.29
CA MET A 1 -36.16 42.79 -49.03
C MET A 1 -36.67 42.09 -47.75
N ARG A 2 -37.51 41.04 -47.80
CA ARG A 2 -38.04 40.36 -46.59
C ARG A 2 -37.05 39.45 -45.86
N VAL A 3 -36.01 38.97 -46.54
CA VAL A 3 -35.05 37.98 -45.98
C VAL A 3 -34.01 38.64 -45.06
N ALA A 4 -33.71 39.93 -45.24
CA ALA A 4 -32.70 40.64 -44.47
C ALA A 4 -33.07 40.83 -42.98
N TRP A 5 -34.36 40.81 -42.63
CA TRP A 5 -34.83 40.95 -41.24
C TRP A 5 -34.81 39.64 -40.44
N LEU A 6 -34.59 38.49 -41.08
CA LEU A 6 -34.55 37.18 -40.42
C LEU A 6 -33.13 36.76 -40.00
N LEU A 7 -32.12 37.46 -40.51
CA LEU A 7 -30.70 37.17 -40.28
C LEU A 7 -30.24 37.32 -38.81
N PRO A 8 -30.65 38.35 -38.04
CA PRO A 8 -30.26 38.44 -36.63
C PRO A 8 -30.89 37.32 -35.79
N PHE A 9 -32.12 36.88 -36.06
CA PHE A 9 -32.76 35.78 -35.33
C PHE A 9 -32.08 34.42 -35.54
N ALA A 10 -31.55 34.18 -36.75
CA ALA A 10 -30.82 32.94 -37.06
C ALA A 10 -29.47 32.83 -36.33
N LEU A 11 -28.85 33.95 -35.94
CA LEU A 11 -27.57 33.97 -35.21
C LEU A 11 -27.73 33.63 -33.72
N LEU A 12 -28.93 33.75 -33.14
CA LEU A 12 -29.20 33.43 -31.73
C LEU A 12 -29.60 31.95 -31.49
N SER A 13 -29.85 31.14 -32.52
CA SER A 13 -30.30 29.75 -32.34
C SER A 13 -29.17 28.74 -32.01
N GLY A 14 -27.90 29.17 -32.03
CA GLY A 14 -26.74 28.32 -31.76
C GLY A 14 -26.63 27.79 -30.32
N CYS A 15 -27.39 28.35 -29.37
CA CYS A 15 -27.40 27.90 -27.98
C CYS A 15 -28.28 26.64 -27.74
N SER A 16 -29.09 26.22 -28.72
CA SER A 16 -29.98 25.04 -28.60
C SER A 16 -29.45 23.78 -29.29
N THR A 17 -28.38 23.89 -30.10
CA THR A 17 -27.87 22.79 -30.93
C THR A 17 -26.78 21.95 -30.26
N GLY A 18 -26.42 22.27 -29.01
CA GLY A 18 -25.41 21.53 -28.25
C GLY A 18 -26.04 20.70 -27.16
N GLY A 19 -26.77 19.63 -27.51
CA GLY A 19 -27.12 18.61 -26.52
C GLY A 19 -25.83 18.13 -25.86
N GLN A 20 -25.70 18.32 -24.54
CA GLN A 20 -24.50 17.90 -23.84
C GLN A 20 -24.33 16.39 -24.06
N PRO A 21 -23.18 15.92 -24.57
CA PRO A 21 -22.95 14.49 -24.70
C PRO A 21 -23.12 13.86 -23.32
N ALA A 22 -23.78 12.68 -23.28
CA ALA A 22 -23.93 11.96 -22.03
C ALA A 22 -22.55 11.80 -21.37
N PRO A 23 -22.43 12.10 -20.06
CA PRO A 23 -21.14 12.04 -19.39
C PRO A 23 -20.56 10.62 -19.52
N GLU A 24 -19.31 10.53 -19.97
CA GLU A 24 -18.60 9.26 -20.03
C GLU A 24 -18.30 8.82 -18.60
N LEU A 25 -18.96 7.73 -18.16
CA LEU A 25 -18.75 7.17 -16.84
C LEU A 25 -17.42 6.42 -16.82
N VAL A 26 -16.43 7.00 -16.14
CA VAL A 26 -15.13 6.35 -15.92
C VAL A 26 -15.14 5.67 -14.57
N GLU A 27 -15.00 4.34 -14.56
CA GLU A 27 -14.82 3.58 -13.33
C GLU A 27 -13.40 3.80 -12.76
N VAL A 28 -13.32 4.37 -11.56
CA VAL A 28 -12.07 4.55 -10.83
C VAL A 28 -11.97 3.46 -9.75
N LYS A 29 -10.99 2.56 -9.89
CA LYS A 29 -10.68 1.57 -8.86
C LYS A 29 -9.91 2.23 -7.72
N VAL A 30 -10.64 2.64 -6.68
CA VAL A 30 -10.04 3.18 -5.46
C VAL A 30 -9.52 2.01 -4.60
N PRO A 31 -8.24 2.00 -4.21
CA PRO A 31 -7.73 0.97 -3.32
C PRO A 31 -8.40 1.11 -1.94
N VAL A 32 -8.99 0.02 -1.46
CA VAL A 32 -9.59 -0.07 -0.12
C VAL A 32 -8.68 -0.87 0.79
N LEU A 33 -8.55 -0.42 2.04
CA LEU A 33 -7.77 -1.11 3.06
C LEU A 33 -8.46 -2.43 3.41
N VAL A 34 -7.75 -3.55 3.24
CA VAL A 34 -8.22 -4.89 3.63
C VAL A 34 -7.41 -5.38 4.82
N ALA A 35 -8.06 -6.16 5.70
CA ALA A 35 -7.37 -6.75 6.84
C ALA A 35 -6.36 -7.80 6.37
N CYS A 36 -5.10 -7.68 6.82
CA CYS A 36 -4.11 -8.71 6.54
C CYS A 36 -4.41 -9.98 7.35
N LYS A 37 -4.32 -11.14 6.70
CA LYS A 37 -4.54 -12.46 7.31
C LYS A 37 -3.24 -13.18 7.69
N ALA A 38 -2.08 -12.55 7.49
CA ALA A 38 -0.80 -13.12 7.85
C ALA A 38 -0.69 -13.30 9.37
N VAL A 39 -0.10 -14.41 9.79
CA VAL A 39 0.16 -14.71 11.20
C VAL A 39 1.52 -14.13 11.57
N ALA A 40 1.60 -13.49 12.74
CA ALA A 40 2.88 -13.02 13.26
C ALA A 40 3.81 -14.23 13.54
N PRO A 41 5.05 -14.23 13.01
CA PRO A 41 6.03 -15.26 13.35
C PRO A 41 6.28 -15.32 14.86
N ALA A 42 6.58 -16.51 15.36
CA ALA A 42 6.88 -16.70 16.78
C ALA A 42 8.22 -16.03 17.12
N VAL A 43 8.28 -15.38 18.28
CA VAL A 43 9.53 -14.82 18.79
C VAL A 43 10.48 -15.98 19.12
N PRO A 44 11.69 -16.02 18.55
CA PRO A 44 12.65 -17.08 18.85
C PRO A 44 13.15 -16.95 20.29
N ALA A 45 13.51 -18.08 20.90
CA ALA A 45 14.24 -18.08 22.17
C ALA A 45 15.65 -17.52 21.95
N PHE A 46 15.85 -16.24 22.26
CA PHE A 46 17.09 -15.53 21.98
C PHE A 46 18.22 -16.07 22.86
N ALA A 47 19.37 -16.37 22.25
CA ALA A 47 20.45 -17.05 22.95
C ALA A 47 20.95 -16.28 24.19
N VAL A 48 20.92 -14.94 24.17
CA VAL A 48 21.37 -14.11 25.30
C VAL A 48 20.40 -14.18 26.49
N GLU A 49 19.11 -14.46 26.29
CA GLU A 49 18.13 -14.54 27.39
C GLU A 49 18.44 -15.69 28.37
N SER A 50 19.09 -16.74 27.88
CA SER A 50 19.51 -17.89 28.68
C SER A 50 20.91 -17.75 29.31
N LEU A 51 21.60 -16.63 29.07
CA LEU A 51 22.98 -16.44 29.48
C LEU A 51 23.08 -16.03 30.95
N ALA A 52 23.97 -16.68 31.71
CA ALA A 52 24.26 -16.32 33.09
C ALA A 52 24.90 -14.92 33.18
N LEU A 53 24.63 -14.20 34.27
CA LEU A 53 25.15 -12.84 34.47
C LEU A 53 26.68 -12.78 34.62
N ASP A 54 27.28 -13.86 35.12
CA ASP A 54 28.73 -14.03 35.31
C ASP A 54 29.40 -14.80 34.17
N ALA A 55 28.70 -14.97 33.04
CA ALA A 55 29.22 -15.69 31.89
C ALA A 55 30.55 -15.11 31.40
N THR A 56 31.48 -16.00 31.07
CA THR A 56 32.79 -15.61 30.54
C THR A 56 32.66 -14.96 29.17
N ILE A 57 33.67 -14.20 28.75
CA ILE A 57 33.63 -13.46 27.47
C ILE A 57 33.42 -14.41 26.28
N ASP A 58 34.01 -15.60 26.29
CA ASP A 58 33.82 -16.60 25.24
C ASP A 58 32.37 -17.11 25.18
N GLN A 59 31.72 -17.32 26.32
CA GLN A 59 30.31 -17.70 26.39
C GLN A 59 29.39 -16.58 25.88
N GLN A 60 29.66 -15.33 26.29
CA GLN A 60 28.96 -14.15 25.77
C GLN A 60 29.11 -14.02 24.25
N MET A 61 30.34 -14.14 23.73
CA MET A 61 30.61 -14.04 22.30
C MET A 61 29.97 -15.18 21.49
N LYS A 62 29.84 -16.38 22.07
CA LYS A 62 29.11 -17.49 21.45
C LYS A 62 27.61 -17.19 21.38
N ALA A 63 27.01 -16.76 22.49
CA ALA A 63 25.59 -16.41 22.56
C ALA A 63 25.23 -15.27 21.59
N LEU A 64 26.02 -14.20 21.56
CA LEU A 64 25.79 -13.05 20.67
C LEU A 64 25.88 -13.42 19.18
N ARG A 65 26.81 -14.31 18.80
CA ARG A 65 26.91 -14.77 17.40
C ARG A 65 25.73 -15.66 17.01
N ALA A 66 25.29 -16.54 17.90
CA ALA A 66 24.10 -17.35 17.68
C ALA A 66 22.86 -16.46 17.55
N GLU A 67 22.69 -15.50 18.46
CA GLU A 67 21.56 -14.57 18.44
C GLU A 67 21.53 -13.69 17.20
N ARG A 68 22.68 -13.22 16.72
CA ARG A 68 22.75 -12.48 15.45
C ARG A 68 22.09 -13.27 14.31
N LEU A 69 22.34 -14.58 14.23
CA LEU A 69 21.71 -15.43 13.20
C LEU A 69 20.20 -15.61 13.47
N GLN A 70 19.80 -15.77 14.73
CA GLN A 70 18.38 -15.85 15.11
C GLN A 70 17.61 -14.58 14.70
N ARG A 71 18.16 -13.40 14.98
CA ARG A 71 17.56 -12.11 14.60
C ARG A 71 17.46 -11.95 13.09
N ILE A 72 18.51 -12.28 12.35
CA ILE A 72 18.49 -12.27 10.88
C ILE A 72 17.40 -13.19 10.32
N GLY A 73 17.20 -14.38 10.91
CA GLY A 73 16.13 -15.29 10.53
C GLY A 73 14.75 -14.70 10.81
N TYR A 74 14.53 -14.23 12.03
CA TYR A 74 13.26 -13.63 12.46
C TYR A 74 12.88 -12.39 11.65
N GLU A 75 13.84 -11.52 11.33
CA GLU A 75 13.63 -10.36 10.45
C GLU A 75 13.15 -10.78 9.05
N ARG A 76 13.69 -11.87 8.51
CA ARG A 76 13.24 -12.40 7.20
C ARG A 76 11.83 -12.97 7.29
N GLU A 77 11.49 -13.69 8.35
CA GLU A 77 10.13 -14.19 8.57
C GLU A 77 9.13 -13.03 8.72
N LEU A 78 9.50 -11.98 9.45
CA LEU A 78 8.69 -10.77 9.58
C LEU A 78 8.48 -10.08 8.24
N LEU A 79 9.55 -9.93 7.44
CA LEU A 79 9.44 -9.37 6.10
C LEU A 79 8.56 -10.21 5.19
N ALA A 80 8.64 -11.53 5.27
CA ALA A 80 7.77 -12.43 4.50
C ALA A 80 6.30 -12.29 4.93
N ALA A 81 6.02 -12.24 6.24
CA ALA A 81 4.68 -12.02 6.76
C ALA A 81 4.11 -10.66 6.31
N PHE A 82 4.94 -9.61 6.31
CA PHE A 82 4.54 -8.29 5.81
C PHE A 82 4.30 -8.27 4.29
N GLN A 83 5.14 -8.96 3.51
CA GLN A 83 4.95 -9.05 2.06
C GLN A 83 3.68 -9.80 1.68
N ALA A 84 3.26 -10.79 2.48
CA ALA A 84 1.98 -11.48 2.29
C ALA A 84 0.75 -10.58 2.50
N CYS A 85 0.92 -9.37 3.07
CA CYS A 85 -0.14 -8.39 3.28
C CYS A 85 -0.28 -7.34 2.16
N ARG A 86 0.65 -7.29 1.21
CA ARG A 86 0.58 -6.37 0.06
C ARG A 86 -0.34 -6.91 -1.01
#